data_AF-A0A3C0G0B0-F1
#
_entry.id   AF-A0A3C0G0B0-F1
#
_cell.length_a   1.000
_cell.length_b   1.000
_cell.length_c   1.000
_cell.angle_alpha   90.00
_cell.angle_beta   90.00
_cell.angle_gamma   90.00
#
_symmetry.space_group_name_H-M   'P 1'
#
loop_
_entity.id
_entity.type
_entity.pdbx_description
1 polymer ?
#
loop_
_entity_poly.entity_id
_entity_poly.type
_entity_poly.pdbx_seq_one_letter_code
_entity_poly.pdbx_strand_id
1 'polypeptide(L)'
;PDVLIMDEPTNDLDYETISWLENFLADYENTVIVVSHDRHFLDTVCTDIGDIDFGKLNLYSGNYTFWYESSQLAARQRAQQNKKAEEKAKELQEFISR
;
A
#
# COMPACT_ATOMS: atom_id res chain seq x y z
N PRO A 1 -24.04 11.25 -4.53
CA PRO A 1 -23.50 9.98 -4.03
C PRO A 1 -22.51 10.26 -2.91
N ASP A 2 -22.68 9.65 -1.75
CA ASP A 2 -21.84 9.92 -0.57
C ASP A 2 -20.46 9.25 -0.65
N VAL A 3 -20.33 8.20 -1.48
CA VAL A 3 -19.08 7.48 -1.76
C VAL A 3 -19.04 7.09 -3.23
N LEU A 4 -17.91 7.32 -3.89
CA LEU A 4 -17.63 6.86 -5.25
C LEU A 4 -16.63 5.71 -5.20
N ILE A 5 -16.92 4.60 -5.89
CA ILE A 5 -16.03 3.44 -5.97
C ILE A 5 -15.70 3.20 -7.45
N MET A 6 -14.41 3.07 -7.76
CA MET A 6 -13.91 2.82 -9.10
C MET A 6 -12.93 1.64 -9.10
N ASP A 7 -13.11 0.73 -10.04
CA ASP A 7 -12.25 -0.44 -10.25
C ASP A 7 -11.62 -0.34 -11.64
N GLU A 8 -10.29 -0.28 -11.69
CA GLU A 8 -9.46 -0.03 -12.87
C GLU A 8 -9.96 1.12 -13.77
N PRO A 9 -10.13 2.35 -13.24
CA PRO A 9 -10.69 3.45 -14.02
C PRO A 9 -9.77 3.96 -15.12
N THR A 10 -8.49 3.63 -15.09
CA THR A 10 -7.50 4.01 -16.11
C THR A 10 -7.49 3.06 -17.31
N ASN A 11 -8.20 1.93 -17.24
CA ASN A 11 -8.21 0.96 -18.33
C ASN A 11 -8.92 1.53 -19.57
N ASP A 12 -8.34 1.29 -20.75
CA ASP A 12 -8.81 1.80 -22.04
C ASP A 12 -8.93 3.34 -22.17
N LEU A 13 -8.36 4.11 -21.22
CA LEU A 13 -8.28 5.57 -21.29
C LEU A 13 -6.99 6.06 -21.95
N ASP A 14 -7.09 7.18 -22.67
CA ASP A 14 -5.93 7.92 -23.14
C ASP A 14 -5.40 8.87 -22.05
N TYR A 15 -4.18 9.35 -22.25
CA TYR A 15 -3.49 10.19 -21.27
C TYR A 15 -4.26 11.48 -20.94
N GLU A 16 -4.93 12.08 -21.93
CA GLU A 16 -5.73 13.29 -21.71
C GLU A 16 -6.95 13.00 -20.81
N THR A 17 -7.64 11.87 -21.01
CA THR A 17 -8.79 11.51 -20.17
C THR A 17 -8.34 11.13 -18.76
N ILE A 18 -7.19 10.46 -18.61
CA ILE A 18 -6.62 10.17 -17.29
C ILE A 18 -6.34 11.48 -16.54
N SER A 19 -5.68 12.45 -17.17
CA SER A 19 -5.39 13.74 -16.51
C SER A 19 -6.66 14.52 -16.18
N TRP A 20 -7.68 14.47 -17.04
CA TRP A 20 -8.99 15.04 -16.71
C TRP A 20 -9.61 14.35 -15.49
N LEU A 21 -9.56 13.03 -15.42
CA LEU A 21 -10.08 12.24 -14.31
C LEU A 21 -9.35 12.57 -13.00
N GLU A 22 -8.02 12.69 -13.02
CA GLU A 22 -7.23 13.09 -11.86
C GLU A 22 -7.70 14.43 -11.29
N ASN A 23 -7.89 15.44 -12.15
CA ASN A 23 -8.39 16.75 -11.73
C ASN A 23 -9.84 16.68 -11.22
N PHE A 24 -10.69 15.90 -11.88
CA PHE A 24 -12.07 15.70 -11.45
C PHE A 24 -12.15 15.08 -10.05
N LEU A 25 -11.28 14.11 -9.75
CA LEU A 25 -11.23 13.44 -8.45
C LEU A 25 -10.60 14.32 -7.37
N ALA A 26 -9.65 15.19 -7.74
CA ALA A 26 -9.07 16.17 -6.81
C ALA A 26 -10.11 17.20 -6.31
N ASP A 27 -11.05 17.59 -7.16
CA ASP A 27 -12.14 18.52 -6.81
C ASP A 27 -13.39 17.82 -6.23
N TYR A 28 -13.37 16.49 -6.11
CA TYR A 28 -14.52 15.73 -5.63
C TYR A 28 -14.62 15.80 -4.10
N GLU A 29 -15.65 16.48 -3.58
CA GLU A 29 -15.81 16.73 -2.14
C GLU A 29 -16.13 15.47 -1.30
N ASN A 30 -16.57 14.37 -1.93
CA ASN A 30 -16.96 13.15 -1.22
C ASN A 30 -15.85 12.09 -1.23
N THR A 31 -16.01 11.04 -0.43
CA THR A 31 -15.03 9.96 -0.38
C THR A 31 -14.97 9.19 -1.69
N VAL A 32 -13.76 9.02 -2.23
CA VAL A 32 -13.49 8.18 -3.39
C VAL A 32 -12.64 6.99 -2.97
N ILE A 33 -13.03 5.80 -3.38
CA ILE A 33 -12.26 4.57 -3.25
C ILE A 33 -11.89 4.14 -4.67
N VAL A 34 -10.59 4.12 -4.97
CA VAL A 34 -10.10 3.65 -6.26
C VAL A 34 -9.25 2.40 -6.08
N VAL A 35 -9.48 1.42 -6.94
CA VAL A 35 -8.62 0.26 -7.14
C VAL A 35 -8.00 0.38 -8.53
N SER A 36 -6.68 0.40 -8.62
CA SER A 36 -5.98 0.37 -9.90
C SER A 36 -4.59 -0.24 -9.77
N HIS A 37 -4.07 -0.77 -10.87
CA HIS A 37 -2.66 -1.13 -11.01
C HIS A 37 -1.76 0.03 -11.44
N ASP A 38 -2.30 1.19 -11.81
CA ASP A 38 -1.52 2.36 -12.23
C ASP A 38 -0.96 3.13 -11.03
N ARG A 39 0.36 3.05 -10.85
CA ARG A 39 1.08 3.70 -9.74
C ARG A 39 1.07 5.22 -9.85
N HIS A 40 1.13 5.78 -11.06
CA HIS A 40 1.18 7.22 -11.23
C HIS A 40 -0.16 7.85 -10.86
N PHE A 41 -1.24 7.27 -11.38
CA PHE A 41 -2.60 7.69 -11.06
C PHE A 41 -2.90 7.60 -9.55
N LEU A 42 -2.54 6.47 -8.91
CA LEU A 42 -2.72 6.31 -7.46
C LEU A 42 -1.89 7.33 -6.66
N ASP A 43 -0.68 7.66 -7.10
CA ASP A 43 0.17 8.64 -6.42
C ASP A 43 -0.37 10.08 -6.55
N THR A 44 -1.02 10.39 -7.68
CA THR A 44 -1.61 11.71 -7.95
C THR A 44 -2.95 11.92 -7.22
N VAL A 45 -3.80 10.89 -7.17
CA VAL A 45 -5.19 11.02 -6.71
C VAL A 45 -5.38 10.58 -5.26
N CYS A 46 -4.64 9.57 -4.78
CA CYS A 46 -4.88 9.00 -3.46
C CYS A 46 -4.12 9.74 -2.35
N THR A 47 -4.85 10.17 -1.32
CA THR A 47 -4.28 10.73 -0.09
C THR A 47 -3.86 9.66 0.92
N ASP A 48 -4.53 8.51 0.86
CA ASP A 48 -4.34 7.37 1.74
C ASP A 48 -4.32 6.08 0.92
N ILE A 49 -3.42 5.18 1.27
CA ILE A 49 -3.28 3.87 0.62
C ILE A 49 -3.76 2.78 1.57
N GLY A 50 -4.74 2.00 1.10
CA GLY A 50 -5.20 0.79 1.76
C GLY A 50 -4.43 -0.42 1.25
N ASP A 51 -3.58 -1.00 2.09
CA ASP A 51 -2.90 -2.27 1.81
C ASP A 51 -3.68 -3.43 2.40
N ILE A 52 -3.99 -4.43 1.58
CA ILE A 52 -4.71 -5.63 2.01
C ILE A 52 -3.72 -6.79 2.06
N ASP A 53 -3.32 -7.17 3.27
CA ASP A 53 -2.39 -8.29 3.50
C ASP A 53 -3.02 -9.33 4.44
N PHE A 54 -3.02 -10.60 4.03
CA PHE A 54 -3.63 -11.74 4.76
C PHE A 54 -5.04 -11.47 5.32
N GLY A 55 -5.89 -10.77 4.56
CA GLY A 55 -7.27 -10.45 4.95
C GLY A 55 -7.39 -9.31 5.99
N LYS A 56 -6.31 -8.58 6.25
CA LYS A 56 -6.31 -7.35 7.06
C LYS A 56 -6.07 -6.15 6.17
N LEU A 57 -6.90 -5.12 6.33
CA LEU A 57 -6.72 -3.82 5.69
C LEU A 57 -5.87 -2.94 6.63
N ASN A 58 -4.71 -2.51 6.16
CA ASN A 58 -3.86 -1.52 6.81
C ASN A 58 -3.93 -0.23 6.01
N LEU A 59 -4.35 0.86 6.66
CA LEU A 59 -4.41 2.18 6.06
C LEU A 59 -3.12 2.93 6.35
N TYR A 60 -2.53 3.50 5.30
CA TYR A 60 -1.33 4.32 5.36
C TYR A 60 -1.65 5.71 4.82
N SER A 61 -1.43 6.74 5.63
CA SER A 61 -1.58 8.13 5.17
C SER A 61 -0.34 8.58 4.40
N GLY A 62 -0.54 9.04 3.18
CA GLY A 62 0.50 9.33 2.21
C GLY A 62 0.22 8.68 0.85
N ASN A 63 0.92 9.16 -0.17
CA ASN A 63 0.79 8.66 -1.54
C ASN A 63 1.38 7.24 -1.71
N TYR A 64 1.19 6.66 -2.89
CA TYR A 64 1.69 5.32 -3.22
C TYR A 64 3.20 5.17 -2.95
N THR A 65 4.00 6.19 -3.28
CA THR A 65 5.46 6.17 -3.07
C THR A 65 5.81 6.02 -1.59
N PHE A 66 5.16 6.81 -0.73
CA PHE A 66 5.37 6.74 0.71
C PHE A 66 5.00 5.37 1.30
N TRP A 67 3.88 4.80 0.86
CA TRP A 67 3.48 3.45 1.23
C TRP A 67 4.53 2.41 0.79
N TYR A 68 5.00 2.50 -0.45
CA TYR A 68 5.94 1.52 -1.01
C TYR A 68 7.28 1.49 -0.26
N GLU A 69 7.83 2.66 0.07
CA GLU A 69 9.05 2.76 0.88
C GLU A 69 8.86 2.22 2.30
N SER A 70 7.75 2.60 2.93
CA SER A 70 7.39 2.14 4.28
C SER A 70 7.20 0.62 4.33
N SER A 71 6.53 0.04 3.34
CA SER A 71 6.30 -1.38 3.21
C SER A 71 7.62 -2.15 3.02
N GLN A 72 8.53 -1.66 2.16
CA GLN A 72 9.85 -2.25 1.99
C GLN A 72 10.68 -2.22 3.27
N LEU A 73 10.69 -1.10 3.99
CA LEU A 73 11.39 -0.96 5.26
C LEU A 73 10.83 -1.92 6.31
N ALA A 74 9.51 -2.00 6.43
CA ALA A 74 8.84 -2.92 7.34
C ALA A 74 9.16 -4.39 7.01
N ALA A 75 9.15 -4.77 5.73
CA ALA A 75 9.50 -6.11 5.28
C ALA A 75 10.95 -6.49 5.65
N ARG A 76 11.90 -5.56 5.44
CA ARG A 76 13.31 -5.77 5.82
C ARG A 76 13.48 -5.91 7.33
N GLN A 77 12.78 -5.10 8.12
CA GLN A 77 12.84 -5.19 9.59
C GLN A 77 12.26 -6.51 10.10
N ARG A 78 11.12 -6.97 9.56
CA ARG A 78 10.54 -8.29 9.91
C ARG A 78 11.51 -9.42 9.59
N ALA A 79 12.14 -9.40 8.42
CA ALA A 79 13.12 -10.42 8.04
C ALA A 79 14.33 -10.45 8.98
N GLN A 80 14.86 -9.28 9.37
CA GLN A 80 15.95 -9.20 10.34
C GLN A 80 15.55 -9.68 11.74
N GLN A 81 14.33 -9.35 12.20
CA GLN A 81 13.82 -9.81 13.48
C GLN A 81 13.64 -11.33 13.50
N ASN A 82 13.06 -11.90 12.45
CA ASN A 82 12.89 -13.36 12.33
C ASN A 82 14.23 -14.08 12.35
N LYS A 83 15.22 -13.60 11.60
CA LYS A 83 16.58 -14.17 11.61
C LYS A 83 17.22 -14.13 13.00
N LYS A 84 17.13 -12.99 13.70
CA LYS A 84 17.63 -12.85 15.08
C LYS A 84 16.88 -13.76 16.06
N ALA A 85 15.58 -13.95 15.87
CA ALA A 85 14.78 -14.83 16.71
C ALA A 85 15.16 -16.31 16.49
N GLU A 86 15.40 -16.73 15.25
CA GLU A 86 15.90 -18.07 14.91
C GLU A 86 17.30 -18.32 15.50
N GLU A 87 18.23 -17.37 15.34
CA GLU A 87 19.58 -17.48 15.90
C GLU A 87 19.53 -17.66 17.43
N LYS A 88 18.75 -16.82 18.12
CA LYS A 88 18.54 -16.95 19.57
C LYS A 88 17.89 -18.27 19.97
N ALA A 89 16.87 -18.71 19.23
CA ALA A 89 16.20 -19.98 19.50
C ALA A 89 17.16 -21.15 19.39
N LYS A 90 18.06 -21.13 18.40
CA LYS A 90 19.10 -22.14 18.21
C LYS A 90 20.13 -22.13 19.33
N GLU A 91 20.63 -20.96 19.74
CA GLU A 91 21.57 -20.83 20.87
C GLU A 91 20.97 -21.35 22.19
N LEU A 92 19.70 -21.03 22.46
CA LEU A 92 18.97 -21.54 23.63
C LEU A 92 18.83 -23.06 23.62
N GLN A 93 18.54 -23.66 22.46
CA GLN A 93 18.47 -25.11 22.31
C GLN A 93 19.83 -25.77 22.55
N GLU A 94 20.91 -25.22 21.98
CA GLU A 94 22.26 -25.71 22.21
C GLU A 94 22.67 -25.61 23.69
N PHE A 95 22.30 -24.53 24.38
CA PHE A 95 22.56 -24.35 25.81
C PHE A 95 21.84 -25.36 26.69
N ILE A 96 20.55 -25.65 26.43
CA ILE A 96 19.77 -26.63 27.19
C ILE A 96 20.28 -28.07 26.93
N SER A 97 20.85 -28.32 25.76
CA SER A 97 21.37 -29.65 25.38
C SER A 97 22.72 -30.01 25.98
N ARG A 98 23.39 -29.06 26.66
CA ARG A 98 24.73 -29.17 27.22
C ARG A 98 24.70 -29.38 28.72
#